data_AF-A0A7V3NE16-F1
#
_entry.id   AF-A0A7V3NE16-F1
#
_cell.length_a   1.000
_cell.length_b   1.000
_cell.length_c   1.000
_cell.angle_alpha   90.00
_cell.angle_beta   90.00
_cell.angle_gamma   90.00
#
_symmetry.space_group_name_H-M   'P 1'
#
loop_
_entity.id
_entity.type
_entity.pdbx_description
1 polymer ?
#
loop_
_entity_poly.entity_id
_entity_poly.type
_entity_poly.pdbx_seq_one_letter_code
_entity_poly.pdbx_strand_id
1 'polypeptide(L)'
;MGRTPDFDMFSTRDPIMPMAGFMTWQRHRPLRRMLAAAILGALCAVILGFGWGYLGAAETGASPQPQPARWTPSDPPNQPIGQARGIYPGRVVWVHDPRVARWDGNPASGGWYEDKFTNPELAAQMLSRSLRLLTGATSDSAAWEALFRHFNRTQGRGDTGYRPGEKVAVKLNMNCSPGHEPAPTHGLYNTPQVTLALLRQLVTQAGVRQEDIVVYDASRFINDTIFRPAHAEFPGIRFEDREGGDGRYKVQPDKAAALHFADPSVPDSGRTYLPTCVTGASYLINVALLKGHSLAAVTLCAKNHFGSVYRENTGPQDPHRGWNPSNLHETITTFRRPMGTYNALVDLMGHKDLGGKTVLYLIDALYAAPHQSQRPEKWQSPPFSGHWTASLFASQDAVALESVIVDFCAAEETAVRMVGAVDNYLHEAALANQPPSGVRYDPEGDGTPLASLGVHEHWNNPHQRQYSRNLGIGRGIELVTGP
;
A
#
# COMPACT_ATOMS: atom_id res chain seq x y z
N MET A 1 35.52 -44.18 -21.71
CA MET A 1 36.36 -44.59 -22.86
C MET A 1 35.76 -45.86 -23.45
N GLY A 2 35.72 -46.00 -24.79
CA GLY A 2 35.10 -47.15 -25.49
C GLY A 2 33.57 -47.05 -25.53
N ARG A 3 32.90 -46.77 -26.67
CA ARG A 3 32.75 -47.50 -27.95
C ARG A 3 31.60 -48.52 -27.92
N THR A 4 30.67 -48.33 -28.86
CA THR A 4 29.63 -49.26 -29.33
C THR A 4 30.24 -50.51 -30.01
N PRO A 5 29.47 -51.60 -30.19
CA PRO A 5 28.77 -51.78 -31.48
C PRO A 5 27.39 -52.47 -31.44
N ASP A 6 26.41 -51.85 -32.10
CA ASP A 6 25.62 -52.29 -33.27
C ASP A 6 25.38 -53.78 -33.69
N PHE A 7 24.21 -53.95 -34.34
CA PHE A 7 23.73 -54.95 -35.34
C PHE A 7 23.10 -56.32 -34.93
N ASP A 8 21.76 -56.30 -34.72
CA ASP A 8 20.67 -56.74 -35.64
C ASP A 8 20.53 -58.21 -36.18
N MET A 9 19.28 -58.55 -36.61
CA MET A 9 18.69 -59.76 -37.25
C MET A 9 17.54 -60.41 -36.42
N PHE A 10 16.40 -60.88 -36.95
CA PHE A 10 15.90 -61.04 -38.34
C PHE A 10 14.35 -61.22 -38.39
N SER A 11 13.75 -61.18 -39.61
CA SER A 11 12.48 -61.84 -40.04
C SER A 11 11.15 -61.07 -39.80
N THR A 12 10.20 -60.90 -40.74
CA THR A 12 10.09 -61.26 -42.19
C THR A 12 8.89 -60.57 -42.90
N ARG A 13 9.04 -60.29 -44.22
CA ARG A 13 8.02 -60.31 -45.32
C ARG A 13 6.98 -59.17 -45.49
N ASP A 14 7.29 -58.31 -46.46
CA ASP A 14 6.42 -57.68 -47.48
C ASP A 14 5.78 -58.72 -48.46
N PRO A 15 5.01 -58.42 -49.56
CA PRO A 15 4.82 -57.11 -50.26
C PRO A 15 3.42 -56.82 -50.90
N ILE A 16 3.36 -55.69 -51.64
CA ILE A 16 2.81 -55.47 -53.02
C ILE A 16 1.93 -54.20 -53.16
N MET A 17 2.42 -53.29 -54.03
CA MET A 17 1.72 -52.17 -54.69
C MET A 17 1.48 -52.56 -56.17
N PRO A 18 0.61 -51.89 -56.98
CA PRO A 18 1.10 -50.70 -57.74
C PRO A 18 0.04 -49.65 -58.16
N MET A 19 0.53 -48.61 -58.86
CA MET A 19 -0.19 -47.46 -59.43
C MET A 19 -1.00 -47.75 -60.72
N ALA A 20 -1.91 -46.83 -61.12
CA ALA A 20 -1.73 -45.88 -62.25
C ALA A 20 -3.07 -45.47 -62.95
N GLY A 21 -3.14 -44.26 -63.53
CA GLY A 21 -4.19 -43.88 -64.49
C GLY A 21 -4.51 -42.39 -64.60
N PHE A 22 -3.98 -41.70 -65.62
CA PHE A 22 -4.30 -40.30 -65.98
C PHE A 22 -5.39 -40.23 -67.06
N MET A 23 -6.27 -39.22 -67.05
CA MET A 23 -6.77 -38.57 -68.28
C MET A 23 -7.46 -37.21 -68.01
N THR A 24 -7.41 -36.29 -68.98
CA THR A 24 -7.78 -34.87 -68.80
C THR A 24 -8.69 -34.32 -69.90
N TRP A 25 -9.82 -33.71 -69.53
CA TRP A 25 -10.48 -32.51 -70.12
C TRP A 25 -11.76 -32.16 -69.30
N GLN A 26 -12.42 -30.98 -69.40
CA GLN A 26 -12.27 -29.86 -70.33
C GLN A 26 -12.42 -28.47 -69.63
N ARG A 27 -12.85 -27.46 -70.39
CA ARG A 27 -13.16 -26.05 -70.08
C ARG A 27 -14.46 -25.94 -69.24
N HIS A 28 -14.66 -25.01 -68.30
CA HIS A 28 -14.87 -23.57 -68.51
C HIS A 28 -14.91 -22.80 -67.16
N ARG A 29 -14.49 -21.53 -67.15
CA ARG A 29 -14.92 -20.46 -66.22
C ARG A 29 -15.89 -19.53 -67.01
N PRO A 30 -16.81 -18.73 -66.40
CA PRO A 30 -16.67 -18.08 -65.08
C PRO A 30 -17.97 -17.92 -64.22
N LEU A 31 -17.80 -17.27 -63.06
CA LEU A 31 -18.73 -16.39 -62.31
C LEU A 31 -20.28 -16.62 -62.31
N ARG A 32 -20.82 -16.64 -61.06
CA ARG A 32 -22.06 -15.94 -60.62
C ARG A 32 -23.37 -16.28 -61.36
N ARG A 33 -24.27 -17.08 -60.79
CA ARG A 33 -25.24 -16.68 -59.73
C ARG A 33 -26.16 -17.86 -59.37
N MET A 34 -26.93 -17.73 -58.28
CA MET A 34 -28.04 -18.62 -57.88
C MET A 34 -27.67 -20.02 -57.33
N LEU A 35 -26.85 -20.05 -56.29
CA LEU A 35 -27.02 -20.99 -55.16
C LEU A 35 -26.75 -20.25 -53.83
N ALA A 36 -27.32 -19.04 -53.75
CA ALA A 36 -27.41 -18.21 -52.55
C ALA A 36 -28.88 -18.07 -52.14
N ALA A 37 -29.52 -19.23 -51.92
CA ALA A 37 -30.86 -19.39 -51.38
C ALA A 37 -30.97 -20.82 -50.83
N ALA A 38 -31.64 -20.99 -49.68
CA ALA A 38 -31.95 -22.27 -48.99
C ALA A 38 -30.99 -22.85 -47.91
N ILE A 39 -29.86 -22.21 -47.56
CA ILE A 39 -29.23 -22.40 -46.21
C ILE A 39 -28.90 -21.05 -45.56
N LEU A 40 -29.86 -20.12 -45.64
CA LEU A 40 -29.85 -18.87 -44.86
C LEU A 40 -31.24 -18.57 -44.25
N GLY A 41 -32.07 -19.61 -44.09
CA GLY A 41 -33.47 -19.52 -43.66
C GLY A 41 -33.75 -19.94 -42.20
N ALA A 42 -32.73 -20.41 -41.46
CA ALA A 42 -32.88 -20.90 -40.09
C ALA A 42 -31.84 -20.33 -39.10
N LEU A 43 -31.03 -19.35 -39.53
CA LEU A 43 -29.98 -18.71 -38.70
C LEU A 43 -30.06 -17.17 -38.69
N CYS A 44 -31.13 -16.58 -39.25
CA CYS A 44 -31.41 -15.14 -39.17
C CYS A 44 -32.73 -14.82 -38.44
N ALA A 45 -33.49 -15.83 -37.97
CA ALA A 45 -34.74 -15.65 -37.24
C ALA A 45 -34.57 -15.51 -35.70
N VAL A 46 -33.33 -15.49 -35.19
CA VAL A 46 -32.99 -15.19 -33.78
C VAL A 46 -32.11 -13.93 -33.65
N ILE A 47 -31.72 -13.32 -34.78
CA ILE A 47 -30.83 -12.13 -34.82
C ILE A 47 -31.58 -10.85 -35.28
N LEU A 48 -32.87 -10.93 -35.60
CA LEU A 48 -33.71 -9.79 -35.99
C LEU A 48 -34.90 -9.55 -35.04
N GLY A 49 -34.67 -9.74 -33.73
CA GLY A 49 -35.66 -9.53 -32.66
C GLY A 49 -35.25 -8.54 -31.55
N PHE A 50 -34.06 -7.93 -31.63
CA PHE A 50 -33.54 -6.98 -30.62
C PHE A 50 -33.07 -5.66 -31.28
N GLY A 51 -33.85 -5.18 -32.26
CA GLY A 51 -33.49 -4.10 -33.17
C GLY A 51 -34.39 -2.86 -33.15
N TRP A 52 -35.27 -2.69 -32.15
CA TRP A 52 -35.90 -1.40 -31.79
C TRP A 52 -36.60 -1.54 -30.43
N GLY A 53 -36.11 -0.86 -29.39
CA GLY A 53 -36.68 -1.01 -28.05
C GLY A 53 -35.94 -0.30 -26.90
N TYR A 54 -34.99 0.60 -27.17
CA TYR A 54 -34.33 1.43 -26.15
C TYR A 54 -34.29 2.90 -26.57
N LEU A 55 -35.45 3.43 -26.96
CA LEU A 55 -35.78 4.83 -26.71
C LEU A 55 -36.23 4.91 -25.25
N GLY A 56 -35.68 5.87 -24.51
CA GLY A 56 -35.69 5.84 -23.05
C GLY A 56 -37.09 5.77 -22.43
N ALA A 57 -37.36 4.66 -21.73
CA ALA A 57 -38.11 4.76 -20.49
C ALA A 57 -37.24 5.57 -19.53
N ALA A 58 -37.48 6.88 -19.44
CA ALA A 58 -36.90 7.69 -18.39
C ALA A 58 -37.35 7.10 -17.05
N GLU A 59 -36.40 6.78 -16.17
CA GLU A 59 -36.73 6.47 -14.77
C GLU A 59 -37.35 7.72 -14.14
N THR A 60 -38.68 7.76 -14.11
CA THR A 60 -39.43 8.86 -13.53
C THR A 60 -39.24 8.87 -12.03
N GLY A 61 -38.35 9.73 -11.55
CA GLY A 61 -38.35 10.16 -10.16
C GLY A 61 -37.77 9.16 -9.16
N ALA A 62 -36.64 8.52 -9.47
CA ALA A 62 -35.70 8.24 -8.39
C ALA A 62 -35.22 9.59 -7.85
N SER A 63 -35.75 10.03 -6.71
CA SER A 63 -35.21 11.20 -5.99
C SER A 63 -33.69 11.01 -5.86
N PRO A 64 -32.86 12.02 -6.18
CA PRO A 64 -31.42 11.88 -6.03
C PRO A 64 -31.14 11.50 -4.58
N GLN A 65 -30.62 10.29 -4.38
CA GLN A 65 -30.17 9.84 -3.06
C GLN A 65 -29.23 10.92 -2.53
N PRO A 66 -29.49 11.51 -1.35
CA PRO A 66 -28.66 12.59 -0.86
C PRO A 66 -27.22 12.09 -0.79
N GLN A 67 -26.30 12.82 -1.43
CA GLN A 67 -24.88 12.47 -1.33
C GLN A 67 -24.54 12.45 0.17
N PRO A 68 -23.87 11.39 0.66
CA PRO A 68 -23.61 11.27 2.08
C PRO A 68 -22.76 12.46 2.53
N ALA A 69 -23.13 13.05 3.67
CA ALA A 69 -22.47 14.24 4.17
C ALA A 69 -20.95 14.01 4.28
N ARG A 70 -20.18 15.00 3.82
CA ARG A 70 -18.72 15.00 3.99
C ARG A 70 -18.42 14.97 5.48
N TRP A 71 -17.53 14.08 5.90
CA TRP A 71 -17.11 13.97 7.28
C TRP A 71 -16.43 15.25 7.76
N THR A 72 -16.73 15.61 8.99
CA THR A 72 -16.01 16.57 9.81
C THR A 72 -15.71 15.89 11.15
N PRO A 73 -14.61 16.24 11.84
CA PRO A 73 -14.37 15.78 13.21
C PRO A 73 -15.60 15.90 14.12
N SER A 74 -15.85 14.89 14.94
CA SER A 74 -16.80 14.99 16.05
C SER A 74 -16.24 15.83 17.20
N ASP A 75 -14.93 15.80 17.35
CA ASP A 75 -14.21 16.37 18.47
C ASP A 75 -13.84 17.84 18.18
N PRO A 76 -13.94 18.72 19.18
CA PRO A 76 -13.49 20.10 19.02
C PRO A 76 -11.96 20.15 18.85
N PRO A 77 -11.44 21.16 18.13
CA PRO A 77 -10.02 21.26 17.82
C PRO A 77 -9.17 21.34 19.09
N ASN A 78 -7.94 20.82 18.99
CA ASN A 78 -6.92 20.86 20.03
C ASN A 78 -7.30 20.21 21.38
N GLN A 79 -8.16 19.19 21.38
CA GLN A 79 -8.38 18.30 22.53
C GLN A 79 -7.63 16.97 22.35
N PRO A 80 -6.37 16.84 22.82
CA PRO A 80 -5.60 15.61 22.65
C PRO A 80 -6.06 14.46 23.54
N ILE A 81 -6.28 13.30 22.93
CA ILE A 81 -6.55 12.02 23.59
C ILE A 81 -5.43 11.01 23.33
N GLY A 82 -5.19 10.11 24.29
CA GLY A 82 -4.10 9.14 24.22
C GLY A 82 -2.73 9.68 24.66
N GLN A 83 -1.67 8.96 24.32
CA GLN A 83 -0.31 9.21 24.79
C GLN A 83 0.66 9.35 23.63
N ALA A 84 1.18 10.57 23.47
CA ALA A 84 2.12 10.95 22.42
C ALA A 84 3.45 10.16 22.47
N ARG A 85 3.95 9.69 21.32
CA ARG A 85 5.15 8.83 21.19
C ARG A 85 6.29 9.46 20.37
N GLY A 86 7.51 8.95 20.52
CA GLY A 86 8.71 9.37 19.77
C GLY A 86 9.70 10.23 20.56
N ILE A 87 10.84 10.57 19.93
CA ILE A 87 11.90 11.43 20.49
C ILE A 87 11.33 12.80 20.91
N TYR A 88 10.50 13.37 20.05
CA TYR A 88 9.61 14.49 20.36
C TYR A 88 8.18 13.96 20.34
N PRO A 89 7.56 13.68 21.51
CA PRO A 89 6.27 12.99 21.59
C PRO A 89 5.16 13.62 20.73
N GLY A 90 4.57 12.87 19.80
CA GLY A 90 3.49 13.36 18.93
C GLY A 90 3.93 14.30 17.82
N ARG A 91 5.25 14.40 17.55
CA ARG A 91 5.76 15.19 16.42
C ARG A 91 5.43 14.51 15.10
N VAL A 92 4.83 15.27 14.20
CA VAL A 92 4.67 14.93 12.79
C VAL A 92 5.46 15.95 11.98
N VAL A 93 6.33 15.48 11.10
CA VAL A 93 7.03 16.34 10.16
C VAL A 93 6.32 16.34 8.82
N TRP A 94 6.21 17.51 8.20
CA TRP A 94 5.74 17.70 6.84
C TRP A 94 6.77 18.53 6.06
N VAL A 95 7.34 17.95 5.01
CA VAL A 95 8.15 18.69 4.04
C VAL A 95 7.40 18.71 2.71
N HIS A 96 7.22 19.90 2.14
CA HIS A 96 6.55 20.13 0.87
C HIS A 96 7.48 20.90 -0.07
N ASP A 97 7.78 20.34 -1.23
CA ASP A 97 8.53 21.03 -2.29
C ASP A 97 7.89 20.76 -3.65
N PRO A 98 7.08 21.70 -4.19
CA PRO A 98 6.37 21.49 -5.46
C PRO A 98 7.30 21.23 -6.65
N ARG A 99 8.61 21.50 -6.52
CA ARG A 99 9.59 21.24 -7.59
C ARG A 99 9.90 19.75 -7.76
N VAL A 100 9.57 18.91 -6.78
CA VAL A 100 9.88 17.46 -6.79
C VAL A 100 9.00 16.68 -7.77
N ALA A 101 7.72 17.04 -7.91
CA ALA A 101 6.72 16.28 -8.67
C ALA A 101 6.16 17.15 -9.81
N ARG A 102 6.37 16.73 -11.06
CA ARG A 102 6.14 17.52 -12.28
C ARG A 102 5.47 16.72 -13.41
N TRP A 103 4.89 15.56 -13.10
CA TRP A 103 4.16 14.78 -14.09
C TRP A 103 3.06 15.61 -14.74
N ASP A 104 2.87 15.46 -16.06
CA ASP A 104 1.84 16.18 -16.80
C ASP A 104 0.43 15.55 -16.62
N GLY A 105 0.35 14.35 -16.04
CA GLY A 105 -0.89 13.58 -15.86
C GLY A 105 -1.21 12.63 -17.04
N ASN A 106 -0.36 12.61 -18.07
CA ASN A 106 -0.57 11.86 -19.30
C ASN A 106 0.28 10.57 -19.32
N PRO A 107 -0.33 9.37 -19.21
CA PRO A 107 0.42 8.12 -19.24
C PRO A 107 1.08 7.84 -20.60
N ALA A 108 0.74 8.58 -21.66
CA ALA A 108 1.39 8.46 -22.97
C ALA A 108 2.71 9.24 -23.09
N SER A 109 2.98 10.22 -22.21
CA SER A 109 4.29 10.91 -22.15
C SER A 109 5.25 10.21 -21.17
N GLY A 110 4.72 9.41 -20.25
CA GLY A 110 5.44 8.54 -19.33
C GLY A 110 4.70 8.36 -17.99
N GLY A 111 5.29 7.59 -17.09
CA GLY A 111 4.76 7.37 -15.74
C GLY A 111 5.27 8.40 -14.74
N TRP A 112 4.44 8.75 -13.75
CA TRP A 112 4.79 9.61 -12.60
C TRP A 112 6.05 9.13 -11.84
N TYR A 113 6.39 7.85 -11.94
CA TYR A 113 7.57 7.22 -11.33
C TYR A 113 8.89 7.47 -12.06
N GLU A 114 8.90 8.12 -13.24
CA GLU A 114 10.13 8.41 -13.99
C GLU A 114 10.83 9.67 -13.48
N ASP A 115 12.18 9.67 -13.44
CA ASP A 115 12.98 10.79 -12.92
C ASP A 115 12.75 12.13 -13.66
N LYS A 116 12.35 12.08 -14.94
CA LYS A 116 11.97 13.27 -15.72
C LYS A 116 10.72 13.99 -15.19
N PHE A 117 9.91 13.29 -14.40
CA PHE A 117 8.69 13.77 -13.77
C PHE A 117 8.76 13.83 -12.25
N THR A 118 9.61 13.02 -11.61
CA THR A 118 9.83 13.04 -10.16
C THR A 118 11.32 13.20 -9.88
N ASN A 119 11.75 14.37 -9.41
CA ASN A 119 13.17 14.66 -9.26
C ASN A 119 13.81 13.89 -8.08
N PRO A 120 14.82 13.02 -8.32
CA PRO A 120 15.39 12.17 -7.28
C PRO A 120 16.23 12.94 -6.25
N GLU A 121 16.92 14.02 -6.63
CA GLU A 121 17.74 14.81 -5.70
C GLU A 121 16.88 15.55 -4.68
N LEU A 122 15.75 16.13 -5.12
CA LEU A 122 14.79 16.79 -4.25
C LEU A 122 14.07 15.79 -3.34
N ALA A 123 13.67 14.62 -3.85
CA ALA A 123 13.10 13.56 -3.01
C ALA A 123 14.07 13.12 -1.89
N ALA A 124 15.37 13.00 -2.20
CA ALA A 124 16.40 12.69 -1.21
C ALA A 124 16.62 13.84 -0.20
N GLN A 125 16.62 15.09 -0.65
CA GLN A 125 16.70 16.26 0.24
C GLN A 125 15.50 16.38 1.17
N MET A 126 14.28 16.11 0.67
CA MET A 126 13.06 16.07 1.48
C MET A 126 13.15 15.00 2.57
N LEU A 127 13.65 13.79 2.25
CA LEU A 127 13.83 12.73 3.23
C LEU A 127 14.87 13.07 4.30
N SER A 128 16.05 13.58 3.91
CA SER A 128 17.08 14.06 4.86
C SER A 128 16.52 15.14 5.79
N ARG A 129 15.80 16.13 5.24
CA ARG A 129 15.15 17.20 6.01
C ARG A 129 14.10 16.64 6.97
N SER A 130 13.27 15.69 6.52
CA SER A 130 12.26 15.04 7.37
C SER A 130 12.88 14.30 8.55
N LEU A 131 13.93 13.49 8.31
CA LEU A 131 14.63 12.75 9.37
C LEU A 131 15.25 13.69 10.41
N ARG A 132 15.89 14.77 9.96
CA ARG A 132 16.54 15.76 10.84
C ARG A 132 15.54 16.59 11.65
N LEU A 133 14.42 17.01 11.06
CA LEU A 133 13.34 17.70 11.79
C LEU A 133 12.64 16.78 12.81
N LEU A 134 12.46 15.50 12.47
CA LEU A 134 11.81 14.52 13.34
C LEU A 134 12.66 14.23 14.59
N THR A 135 13.97 14.20 14.43
CA THR A 135 14.94 13.81 15.46
C THR A 135 15.63 14.99 16.14
N GLY A 136 15.49 16.21 15.61
CA GLY A 136 16.25 17.39 16.05
C GLY A 136 17.73 17.37 15.67
N ALA A 137 18.17 16.39 14.85
CA ALA A 137 19.57 16.15 14.57
C ALA A 137 20.17 17.11 13.52
N THR A 138 21.46 17.41 13.69
CA THR A 138 22.23 18.27 12.77
C THR A 138 22.77 17.53 11.54
N SER A 139 22.72 16.19 11.51
CA SER A 139 23.13 15.35 10.39
C SER A 139 22.24 14.10 10.28
N ASP A 140 22.26 13.46 9.11
CA ASP A 140 21.43 12.28 8.84
C ASP A 140 21.88 11.05 9.66
N SER A 141 23.19 10.81 9.79
CA SER A 141 23.70 9.75 10.67
C SER A 141 23.29 9.95 12.14
N ALA A 142 23.31 11.19 12.63
CA ALA A 142 22.85 11.49 13.99
C ALA A 142 21.33 11.31 14.13
N ALA A 143 20.54 11.56 13.07
CA ALA A 143 19.11 11.27 13.05
C ALA A 143 18.85 9.76 13.18
N TRP A 144 19.54 8.93 12.39
CA TRP A 144 19.38 7.47 12.44
C TRP A 144 19.85 6.86 13.76
N GLU A 145 20.99 7.28 14.29
CA GLU A 145 21.45 6.88 15.63
C GLU A 145 20.40 7.21 16.69
N ALA A 146 19.81 8.41 16.64
CA ALA A 146 18.76 8.81 17.57
C ALA A 146 17.47 7.97 17.42
N LEU A 147 17.04 7.66 16.19
CA LEU A 147 15.87 6.80 15.94
C LEU A 147 16.07 5.39 16.52
N PHE A 148 17.17 4.72 16.18
CA PHE A 148 17.45 3.37 16.66
C PHE A 148 17.69 3.33 18.17
N ARG A 149 18.46 4.29 18.74
CA ARG A 149 18.70 4.39 20.17
C ARG A 149 17.42 4.66 20.98
N HIS A 150 16.56 5.56 20.49
CA HIS A 150 15.27 5.81 21.12
C HIS A 150 14.42 4.54 21.15
N PHE A 151 14.30 3.87 20.01
CA PHE A 151 13.52 2.64 19.89
C PHE A 151 14.09 1.50 20.77
N ASN A 152 15.40 1.27 20.74
CA ASN A 152 16.00 0.23 21.58
C ASN A 152 15.79 0.50 23.06
N ARG A 153 15.87 1.77 23.50
CA ARG A 153 15.58 2.14 24.88
C ARG A 153 14.11 1.92 25.25
N THR A 154 13.16 2.27 24.38
CA THR A 154 11.71 2.08 24.67
C THR A 154 11.28 0.62 24.60
N GLN A 155 12.00 -0.23 23.85
CA GLN A 155 11.78 -1.68 23.76
C GLN A 155 12.64 -2.49 24.76
N GLY A 156 13.31 -1.86 25.72
CA GLY A 156 14.13 -2.55 26.73
C GLY A 156 15.42 -3.21 26.19
N ARG A 157 15.83 -2.90 24.95
CA ARG A 157 17.02 -3.43 24.26
C ARG A 157 18.32 -2.65 24.55
N GLY A 158 18.29 -1.75 25.53
CA GLY A 158 19.40 -0.89 25.95
C GLY A 158 19.50 0.45 25.19
N ASP A 159 20.39 1.33 25.65
CA ASP A 159 20.63 2.65 25.03
C ASP A 159 21.75 2.56 23.98
N THR A 160 21.44 1.91 22.85
CA THR A 160 22.36 1.72 21.71
C THR A 160 21.63 1.93 20.39
N GLY A 161 22.30 2.49 19.39
CA GLY A 161 21.82 2.48 18.01
C GLY A 161 21.76 1.07 17.38
N TYR A 162 21.69 1.03 16.06
CA TYR A 162 21.70 -0.20 15.27
C TYR A 162 23.00 -0.99 15.48
N ARG A 163 22.91 -2.32 15.51
CA ARG A 163 24.06 -3.24 15.49
C ARG A 163 24.01 -4.14 14.24
N PRO A 164 25.16 -4.37 13.57
CA PRO A 164 25.28 -5.34 12.49
C PRO A 164 24.66 -6.70 12.85
N GLY A 165 23.75 -7.20 12.01
CA GLY A 165 22.99 -8.44 12.22
C GLY A 165 21.53 -8.21 12.59
N GLU A 166 21.17 -7.06 13.16
CA GLU A 166 19.78 -6.73 13.46
C GLU A 166 19.01 -6.41 12.16
N LYS A 167 17.94 -7.15 11.87
CA LYS A 167 17.25 -7.05 10.57
C LYS A 167 16.29 -5.87 10.51
N VAL A 168 16.28 -5.15 9.38
CA VAL A 168 15.38 -4.03 9.09
C VAL A 168 14.43 -4.41 7.96
N ALA A 169 13.15 -4.53 8.27
CA ALA A 169 12.10 -4.66 7.25
C ALA A 169 11.61 -3.28 6.80
N VAL A 170 11.33 -3.12 5.51
CA VAL A 170 10.77 -1.90 4.91
C VAL A 170 9.49 -2.28 4.17
N LYS A 171 8.33 -1.95 4.75
CA LYS A 171 7.02 -2.19 4.13
C LYS A 171 6.71 -1.05 3.15
N LEU A 172 6.66 -1.36 1.86
CA LEU A 172 6.14 -0.45 0.84
C LEU A 172 4.66 -0.72 0.59
N ASN A 173 3.88 0.28 0.24
CA ASN A 173 2.53 0.14 -0.31
C ASN A 173 2.59 -0.08 -1.83
N MET A 174 2.47 -1.34 -2.26
CA MET A 174 2.50 -1.69 -3.69
C MET A 174 1.10 -1.89 -4.29
N ASN A 175 0.03 -1.34 -3.69
CA ASN A 175 -1.37 -1.72 -3.99
C ASN A 175 -1.75 -1.70 -5.49
N CYS A 176 -1.21 -0.76 -6.25
CA CYS A 176 -1.53 -0.59 -7.67
C CYS A 176 -0.53 -1.23 -8.64
N SER A 177 0.52 -1.90 -8.14
CA SER A 177 1.49 -2.60 -8.98
C SER A 177 0.90 -3.92 -9.50
N PRO A 178 0.69 -4.07 -10.83
CA PRO A 178 0.02 -5.25 -11.39
C PRO A 178 0.98 -6.42 -11.68
N GLY A 179 2.29 -6.18 -11.63
CA GLY A 179 3.35 -7.09 -12.04
C GLY A 179 4.73 -6.45 -11.78
N HIS A 180 5.81 -7.14 -12.11
CA HIS A 180 7.15 -6.56 -12.06
C HIS A 180 7.32 -5.42 -13.07
N GLU A 181 6.81 -5.54 -14.29
CA GLU A 181 7.01 -4.51 -15.33
C GLU A 181 6.22 -3.21 -15.07
N PRO A 182 6.72 -2.03 -15.49
CA PRO A 182 6.05 -0.75 -15.27
C PRO A 182 4.72 -0.63 -16.04
N ALA A 183 3.71 -0.04 -15.41
CA ALA A 183 2.39 0.19 -16.01
C ALA A 183 1.93 1.66 -15.84
N PRO A 184 2.20 2.57 -16.80
CA PRO A 184 1.88 4.00 -16.69
C PRO A 184 0.39 4.31 -16.46
N THR A 185 -0.50 3.43 -16.91
CA THR A 185 -1.96 3.58 -16.81
C THR A 185 -2.51 3.19 -15.43
N HIS A 186 -1.71 2.51 -14.59
CA HIS A 186 -2.13 2.05 -13.27
C HIS A 186 -1.98 3.13 -12.19
N GLY A 187 -2.64 2.90 -11.05
CA GLY A 187 -2.60 3.80 -9.91
C GLY A 187 -1.24 3.90 -9.21
N LEU A 188 -1.17 4.77 -8.20
CA LEU A 188 0.05 5.04 -7.44
C LEU A 188 0.53 3.83 -6.61
N TYR A 189 1.84 3.63 -6.53
CA TYR A 189 2.54 2.87 -5.49
C TYR A 189 3.71 3.75 -4.97
N ASN A 190 4.54 3.30 -4.02
CA ASN A 190 5.65 4.14 -3.54
C ASN A 190 6.57 4.60 -4.68
N THR A 191 7.01 5.85 -4.63
CA THR A 191 7.90 6.42 -5.64
C THR A 191 9.28 5.75 -5.59
N PRO A 192 9.86 5.38 -6.75
CA PRO A 192 11.24 4.91 -6.81
C PRO A 192 12.23 5.85 -6.13
N GLN A 193 12.00 7.16 -6.26
CA GLN A 193 12.89 8.21 -5.79
C GLN A 193 12.95 8.27 -4.25
N VAL A 194 11.79 8.31 -3.57
CA VAL A 194 11.75 8.24 -2.10
C VAL A 194 12.24 6.89 -1.59
N THR A 195 11.89 5.80 -2.29
CA THR A 195 12.32 4.44 -1.91
C THR A 195 13.84 4.30 -1.98
N LEU A 196 14.47 4.69 -3.10
CA LEU A 196 15.92 4.64 -3.27
C LEU A 196 16.64 5.59 -2.31
N ALA A 197 16.09 6.79 -2.07
CA ALA A 197 16.60 7.71 -1.06
C ALA A 197 16.59 7.08 0.35
N LEU A 198 15.55 6.34 0.72
CA LEU A 198 15.47 5.63 2.00
C LEU A 198 16.51 4.50 2.11
N LEU A 199 16.74 3.74 1.03
CA LEU A 199 17.77 2.70 1.04
C LEU A 199 19.19 3.31 1.12
N ARG A 200 19.45 4.41 0.40
CA ARG A 200 20.68 5.21 0.54
C ARG A 200 20.87 5.70 1.98
N GLN A 201 19.81 6.23 2.61
CA GLN A 201 19.84 6.68 4.00
C GLN A 201 20.21 5.54 4.96
N LEU A 202 19.55 4.38 4.85
CA LEU A 202 19.82 3.21 5.69
C LEU A 202 21.26 2.69 5.53
N VAL A 203 21.73 2.52 4.29
CA VAL A 203 23.05 1.95 4.04
C VAL A 203 24.18 2.95 4.36
N THR A 204 24.05 4.20 3.92
CA THR A 204 25.17 5.16 3.98
C THR A 204 25.18 6.05 5.23
N GLN A 205 24.02 6.39 5.78
CA GLN A 205 23.92 7.30 6.94
C GLN A 205 23.72 6.52 8.24
N ALA A 206 22.86 5.50 8.22
CA ALA A 206 22.56 4.66 9.38
C ALA A 206 23.54 3.49 9.57
N GLY A 207 24.34 3.16 8.57
CA GLY A 207 25.30 2.05 8.60
C GLY A 207 24.65 0.66 8.58
N VAL A 208 23.38 0.55 8.19
CA VAL A 208 22.68 -0.73 8.08
C VAL A 208 23.25 -1.51 6.90
N ARG A 209 23.74 -2.72 7.16
CA ARG A 209 24.32 -3.57 6.10
C ARG A 209 23.24 -3.97 5.10
N GLN A 210 23.61 -4.06 3.81
CA GLN A 210 22.65 -4.38 2.75
C GLN A 210 21.93 -5.72 3.02
N GLU A 211 22.67 -6.74 3.45
CA GLU A 211 22.15 -8.06 3.80
C GLU A 211 21.25 -8.10 5.05
N ASP A 212 21.17 -7.00 5.81
CA ASP A 212 20.26 -6.83 6.94
C ASP A 212 18.95 -6.12 6.55
N ILE A 213 18.83 -5.60 5.32
CA ILE A 213 17.63 -4.91 4.82
C ILE A 213 16.78 -5.85 3.98
N VAL A 214 15.48 -5.88 4.27
CA VAL A 214 14.46 -6.52 3.43
C VAL A 214 13.33 -5.56 3.08
N VAL A 215 13.10 -5.33 1.79
CA VAL A 215 12.01 -4.50 1.25
C VAL A 215 10.87 -5.40 0.82
N TYR A 216 9.64 -5.15 1.26
CA TYR A 216 8.52 -6.07 1.00
C TYR A 216 7.14 -5.43 0.79
N ASP A 217 6.29 -6.12 0.01
CA ASP A 217 4.82 -6.12 0.10
C ASP A 217 4.34 -7.52 -0.27
N ALA A 218 3.74 -8.24 0.68
CA ALA A 218 3.41 -9.66 0.47
C ALA A 218 2.17 -9.87 -0.41
N SER A 219 1.33 -8.83 -0.58
CA SER A 219 0.04 -8.93 -1.28
C SER A 219 0.10 -8.55 -2.76
N ARG A 220 1.24 -8.03 -3.22
CA ARG A 220 1.47 -7.36 -4.51
C ARG A 220 2.85 -7.71 -5.07
N PHE A 221 3.19 -7.07 -6.18
CA PHE A 221 4.52 -7.14 -6.80
C PHE A 221 5.36 -5.93 -6.39
N ILE A 222 6.67 -6.12 -6.22
CA ILE A 222 7.63 -5.01 -6.20
C ILE A 222 7.96 -4.68 -7.65
N ASN A 223 7.62 -3.48 -8.10
CA ASN A 223 7.80 -3.10 -9.50
C ASN A 223 9.27 -2.86 -9.86
N ASP A 224 9.64 -3.06 -11.12
CA ASP A 224 10.98 -2.86 -11.66
C ASP A 224 11.43 -1.40 -11.62
N THR A 225 10.48 -0.46 -11.62
CA THR A 225 10.75 0.96 -11.33
C THR A 225 11.44 1.15 -9.97
N ILE A 226 11.16 0.30 -8.98
CA ILE A 226 11.81 0.31 -7.66
C ILE A 226 12.99 -0.66 -7.63
N PHE A 227 12.77 -1.91 -8.02
CA PHE A 227 13.76 -2.98 -7.87
C PHE A 227 15.03 -2.74 -8.68
N ARG A 228 14.92 -2.44 -9.99
CA ARG A 228 16.10 -2.33 -10.86
C ARG A 228 17.09 -1.26 -10.40
N PRO A 229 16.70 0.00 -10.13
CA PRO A 229 17.65 1.00 -9.64
C PRO A 229 18.19 0.70 -8.24
N ALA A 230 17.36 0.17 -7.34
CA ALA A 230 17.81 -0.15 -5.98
C ALA A 230 18.76 -1.35 -5.92
N HIS A 231 18.51 -2.39 -6.71
CA HIS A 231 19.39 -3.57 -6.80
C HIS A 231 20.69 -3.26 -7.56
N ALA A 232 20.67 -2.33 -8.52
CA ALA A 232 21.88 -1.87 -9.21
C ALA A 232 22.86 -1.13 -8.27
N GLU A 233 22.35 -0.38 -7.28
CA GLU A 233 23.18 0.32 -6.29
C GLU A 233 23.49 -0.54 -5.05
N PHE A 234 22.52 -1.35 -4.61
CA PHE A 234 22.59 -2.16 -3.40
C PHE A 234 22.20 -3.62 -3.66
N PRO A 235 23.03 -4.40 -4.37
CA PRO A 235 22.71 -5.78 -4.77
C PRO A 235 22.54 -6.74 -3.59
N GLY A 236 23.02 -6.39 -2.40
CA GLY A 236 22.83 -7.18 -1.18
C GLY A 236 21.46 -6.99 -0.50
N ILE A 237 20.68 -5.98 -0.89
CA ILE A 237 19.34 -5.74 -0.32
C ILE A 237 18.36 -6.77 -0.87
N ARG A 238 17.63 -7.41 0.04
CA ARG A 238 16.63 -8.42 -0.29
C ARG A 238 15.30 -7.76 -0.62
N PHE A 239 14.69 -8.14 -1.74
CA PHE A 239 13.32 -7.74 -2.09
C PHE A 239 12.42 -8.97 -2.03
N GLU A 240 11.31 -8.87 -1.30
CA GLU A 240 10.31 -9.95 -1.22
C GLU A 240 8.91 -9.49 -1.63
N ASP A 241 8.25 -10.25 -2.49
CA ASP A 241 6.87 -9.98 -2.89
C ASP A 241 6.01 -11.23 -3.04
N ARG A 242 4.77 -11.08 -3.53
CA ARG A 242 3.79 -12.18 -3.62
C ARG A 242 4.24 -13.34 -4.52
N GLU A 243 5.00 -13.07 -5.58
CA GLU A 243 5.40 -14.08 -6.57
C GLU A 243 6.87 -14.49 -6.40
N GLY A 244 7.76 -13.54 -6.15
CA GLY A 244 9.19 -13.69 -6.38
C GLY A 244 9.53 -13.87 -7.86
N GLY A 245 10.79 -14.20 -8.15
CA GLY A 245 11.33 -14.24 -9.52
C GLY A 245 11.97 -12.91 -9.92
N ASP A 246 12.61 -12.86 -11.07
CA ASP A 246 13.29 -11.67 -11.61
C ASP A 246 14.20 -10.96 -10.57
N GLY A 247 14.97 -11.75 -9.82
CA GLY A 247 15.87 -11.30 -8.74
C GLY A 247 15.22 -11.08 -7.37
N ARG A 248 13.89 -11.16 -7.27
CA ARG A 248 13.12 -11.06 -6.02
C ARG A 248 12.83 -12.44 -5.44
N TYR A 249 12.55 -12.46 -4.15
CA TYR A 249 12.11 -13.65 -3.44
C TYR A 249 10.62 -13.64 -3.17
N LYS A 250 10.03 -14.82 -3.03
CA LYS A 250 8.62 -14.96 -2.65
C LYS A 250 8.47 -14.88 -1.14
N VAL A 251 7.63 -13.97 -0.63
CA VAL A 251 7.33 -13.86 0.80
C VAL A 251 6.76 -15.18 1.32
N GLN A 252 7.26 -15.63 2.48
CA GLN A 252 6.75 -16.80 3.20
C GLN A 252 5.97 -16.37 4.46
N PRO A 253 4.85 -17.04 4.79
CA PRO A 253 4.12 -16.79 6.02
C PRO A 253 4.79 -17.49 7.21
N ASP A 254 4.91 -16.79 8.32
CA ASP A 254 5.32 -17.34 9.61
C ASP A 254 4.09 -17.88 10.35
N LYS A 255 3.87 -19.19 10.26
CA LYS A 255 2.74 -19.86 10.91
C LYS A 255 2.89 -20.00 12.42
N ALA A 256 4.03 -19.59 13.00
CA ALA A 256 4.18 -19.50 14.46
C ALA A 256 3.77 -18.12 15.01
N ALA A 257 3.64 -17.11 14.16
CA ALA A 257 3.18 -15.77 14.51
C ALA A 257 1.75 -15.54 13.99
N ALA A 258 0.78 -16.04 14.76
CA ALA A 258 -0.64 -15.80 14.50
C ALA A 258 -1.08 -14.47 15.11
N LEU A 259 -1.81 -13.68 14.33
CA LEU A 259 -2.44 -12.44 14.76
C LEU A 259 -3.85 -12.72 15.26
N HIS A 260 -4.17 -12.17 16.43
CA HIS A 260 -5.46 -12.25 17.07
C HIS A 260 -6.24 -10.95 16.82
N PHE A 261 -7.55 -11.08 16.62
CA PHE A 261 -8.46 -9.95 16.45
C PHE A 261 -9.33 -9.83 17.70
N ALA A 262 -9.47 -8.60 18.19
CA ALA A 262 -10.14 -8.32 19.47
C ALA A 262 -11.65 -8.56 19.43
N ASP A 263 -12.26 -8.45 18.25
CA ASP A 263 -13.65 -8.84 17.99
C ASP A 263 -13.70 -10.32 17.55
N PRO A 264 -14.31 -11.23 18.34
CA PRO A 264 -14.32 -12.66 18.06
C PRO A 264 -15.20 -13.03 16.85
N SER A 265 -15.97 -12.09 16.29
CA SER A 265 -16.70 -12.30 15.04
C SER A 265 -15.80 -12.21 13.79
N VAL A 266 -14.57 -11.70 13.92
CA VAL A 266 -13.63 -11.57 12.80
C VAL A 266 -13.13 -12.96 12.37
N PRO A 267 -13.37 -13.37 11.11
CA PRO A 267 -12.90 -14.65 10.62
C PRO A 267 -11.38 -14.75 10.67
N ASP A 268 -10.88 -15.96 10.93
CA ASP A 268 -9.46 -16.30 10.93
C ASP A 268 -8.60 -15.56 11.98
N SER A 269 -9.22 -15.07 13.07
CA SER A 269 -8.52 -14.72 14.32
C SER A 269 -7.72 -15.92 14.84
N GLY A 270 -6.45 -15.71 15.23
CA GLY A 270 -5.51 -16.78 15.60
C GLY A 270 -5.11 -17.72 14.45
N ARG A 271 -5.51 -17.42 13.21
CA ARG A 271 -5.21 -18.17 11.97
C ARG A 271 -4.88 -17.24 10.79
N THR A 272 -4.59 -15.98 11.11
CA THR A 272 -4.05 -14.96 10.20
C THR A 272 -2.60 -14.76 10.59
N TYR A 273 -1.68 -14.81 9.63
CA TYR A 273 -0.24 -14.90 9.90
C TYR A 273 0.53 -13.76 9.24
N LEU A 274 1.74 -13.48 9.73
CA LEU A 274 2.60 -12.41 9.22
C LEU A 274 3.75 -12.95 8.33
N PRO A 275 4.46 -12.12 7.56
CA PRO A 275 5.66 -12.52 6.82
C PRO A 275 6.80 -12.94 7.73
N THR A 276 7.55 -13.99 7.37
CA THR A 276 8.79 -14.38 8.05
C THR A 276 9.85 -13.27 8.03
N CYS A 277 9.89 -12.47 6.97
CA CYS A 277 10.78 -11.31 6.88
C CYS A 277 10.38 -10.16 7.81
N VAL A 278 9.12 -10.14 8.27
CA VAL A 278 8.61 -9.21 9.26
C VAL A 278 8.85 -9.76 10.66
N THR A 279 8.40 -10.98 10.97
CA THR A 279 8.56 -11.56 12.32
C THR A 279 10.03 -11.71 12.70
N GLY A 280 10.89 -12.13 11.77
CA GLY A 280 12.35 -12.16 11.94
C GLY A 280 13.04 -10.79 11.96
N ALA A 281 12.35 -9.68 11.70
CA ALA A 281 12.95 -8.35 11.75
C ALA A 281 13.13 -7.83 13.18
N SER A 282 14.23 -7.14 13.44
CA SER A 282 14.49 -6.39 14.67
C SER A 282 13.87 -4.99 14.64
N TYR A 283 13.62 -4.45 13.45
CA TYR A 283 13.07 -3.11 13.19
C TYR A 283 12.18 -3.15 11.94
N LEU A 284 11.11 -2.37 11.93
CA LEU A 284 10.24 -2.15 10.77
C LEU A 284 10.23 -0.65 10.40
N ILE A 285 10.17 -0.35 9.11
CA ILE A 285 9.86 0.99 8.59
C ILE A 285 8.61 0.84 7.72
N ASN A 286 7.56 1.60 8.04
CA ASN A 286 6.29 1.56 7.33
C ASN A 286 6.22 2.76 6.38
N VAL A 287 6.33 2.52 5.07
CA VAL A 287 6.27 3.53 4.01
C VAL A 287 4.96 3.38 3.27
N ALA A 288 3.97 4.17 3.66
CA ALA A 288 2.66 4.18 3.03
C ALA A 288 2.54 5.31 2.00
N LEU A 289 1.30 5.57 1.56
CA LEU A 289 0.95 6.51 0.51
C LEU A 289 -0.19 7.43 0.97
N LEU A 290 -0.38 8.55 0.29
CA LEU A 290 -1.58 9.37 0.45
C LEU A 290 -2.67 8.93 -0.54
N LYS A 291 -3.68 8.17 -0.08
CA LYS A 291 -4.84 7.82 -0.90
C LYS A 291 -6.16 7.86 -0.15
N GLY A 292 -7.23 8.27 -0.83
CA GLY A 292 -8.60 7.95 -0.42
C GLY A 292 -8.91 6.46 -0.58
N HIS A 293 -9.89 5.93 0.18
CA HIS A 293 -10.34 4.54 0.08
C HIS A 293 -11.86 4.41 0.19
N SER A 294 -12.46 3.56 -0.65
CA SER A 294 -13.91 3.27 -0.66
C SER A 294 -14.45 2.50 0.56
N LEU A 295 -13.70 2.36 1.65
CA LEU A 295 -14.08 1.59 2.86
C LEU A 295 -13.60 2.31 4.12
N ALA A 296 -12.29 2.53 4.24
CA ALA A 296 -11.65 3.15 5.40
C ALA A 296 -11.51 4.68 5.30
N ALA A 297 -12.18 5.32 4.32
CA ALA A 297 -11.98 6.69 3.84
C ALA A 297 -10.57 7.02 3.31
N VAL A 298 -9.50 6.52 3.94
CA VAL A 298 -8.08 6.72 3.58
C VAL A 298 -7.31 5.39 3.50
N THR A 299 -6.10 5.42 2.93
CA THR A 299 -5.12 4.32 2.96
C THR A 299 -3.75 4.85 3.36
N LEU A 300 -3.41 4.71 4.63
CA LEU A 300 -2.19 5.23 5.25
C LEU A 300 -1.37 4.07 5.88
N CYS A 301 -0.55 4.32 6.90
CA CYS A 301 0.36 3.34 7.51
C CYS A 301 -0.35 2.14 8.15
N ALA A 302 -1.39 2.36 8.95
CA ALA A 302 -2.20 1.33 9.60
C ALA A 302 -2.79 0.37 8.55
N LYS A 303 -3.35 0.94 7.47
CA LYS A 303 -3.88 0.17 6.35
C LYS A 303 -2.79 -0.45 5.47
N ASN A 304 -1.56 0.07 5.46
CA ASN A 304 -0.44 -0.51 4.71
C ASN A 304 -0.09 -1.93 5.20
N HIS A 305 -0.33 -2.23 6.47
CA HIS A 305 -0.19 -3.58 7.04
C HIS A 305 -1.16 -4.62 6.45
N PHE A 306 -2.18 -4.22 5.67
CA PHE A 306 -2.98 -5.15 4.86
C PHE A 306 -2.13 -5.89 3.81
N GLY A 307 -0.99 -5.33 3.39
CA GLY A 307 0.00 -6.02 2.56
C GLY A 307 0.93 -6.95 3.36
N SER A 308 0.58 -7.28 4.60
CA SER A 308 1.36 -8.10 5.53
C SER A 308 0.50 -9.16 6.25
N VAL A 309 -0.73 -9.44 5.79
CA VAL A 309 -1.59 -10.48 6.40
C VAL A 309 -1.79 -11.67 5.46
N TYR A 310 -1.50 -12.87 5.95
CA TYR A 310 -1.68 -14.14 5.26
C TYR A 310 -2.78 -14.97 5.89
N ARG A 311 -3.57 -15.67 5.08
CA ARG A 311 -4.56 -16.66 5.53
C ARG A 311 -4.47 -17.90 4.65
N GLU A 312 -4.71 -19.04 5.26
CA GLU A 312 -4.79 -20.32 4.56
C GLU A 312 -6.18 -20.54 3.97
N ASN A 313 -6.27 -21.40 2.95
CA ASN A 313 -7.55 -21.86 2.39
C ASN A 313 -8.49 -20.75 1.87
N THR A 314 -7.94 -19.59 1.44
CA THR A 314 -8.69 -18.47 0.84
C THR A 314 -9.38 -18.80 -0.50
N GLY A 315 -9.24 -20.04 -0.98
CA GLY A 315 -9.82 -20.57 -2.21
C GLY A 315 -8.84 -20.58 -3.39
N PRO A 316 -9.01 -21.50 -4.36
CA PRO A 316 -8.07 -21.65 -5.50
C PRO A 316 -8.06 -20.45 -6.46
N GLN A 317 -9.00 -19.51 -6.30
CA GLN A 317 -9.15 -18.31 -7.12
C GLN A 317 -8.69 -17.02 -6.42
N ASP A 318 -8.10 -17.10 -5.22
CA ASP A 318 -7.57 -15.92 -4.53
C ASP A 318 -6.35 -15.33 -5.29
N PRO A 319 -6.48 -14.15 -5.94
CA PRO A 319 -5.39 -13.58 -6.72
C PRO A 319 -4.22 -13.11 -5.83
N HIS A 320 -4.40 -13.09 -4.50
CA HIS A 320 -3.37 -12.73 -3.55
C HIS A 320 -2.62 -13.94 -2.95
N ARG A 321 -2.96 -15.17 -3.36
CA ARG A 321 -2.30 -16.42 -2.91
C ARG A 321 -2.25 -16.58 -1.38
N GLY A 322 -3.30 -16.18 -0.68
CA GLY A 322 -3.40 -16.16 0.78
C GLY A 322 -3.06 -14.81 1.41
N TRP A 323 -2.30 -13.93 0.75
CA TRP A 323 -1.93 -12.60 1.25
C TRP A 323 -3.08 -11.58 1.13
N ASN A 324 -4.22 -11.91 1.73
CA ASN A 324 -5.52 -11.30 1.46
C ASN A 324 -6.23 -10.81 2.73
N PRO A 325 -6.40 -9.48 2.91
CA PRO A 325 -7.05 -8.85 4.07
C PRO A 325 -8.59 -8.85 4.02
N SER A 326 -9.23 -9.58 3.10
CA SER A 326 -10.67 -9.45 2.84
C SER A 326 -11.58 -9.75 4.03
N ASN A 327 -11.15 -10.60 4.98
CA ASN A 327 -11.85 -10.86 6.24
C ASN A 327 -11.95 -9.60 7.14
N LEU A 328 -11.07 -8.62 6.95
CA LEU A 328 -11.01 -7.39 7.75
C LEU A 328 -11.85 -6.25 7.16
N HIS A 329 -12.31 -6.37 5.91
CA HIS A 329 -12.95 -5.27 5.18
C HIS A 329 -14.21 -4.70 5.84
N GLU A 330 -15.07 -5.55 6.41
CA GLU A 330 -16.27 -5.07 7.11
C GLU A 330 -15.91 -4.31 8.40
N THR A 331 -14.84 -4.70 9.09
CA THR A 331 -14.39 -4.11 10.38
C THR A 331 -13.88 -2.66 10.26
N ILE A 332 -13.55 -2.22 9.03
CA ILE A 332 -12.94 -0.91 8.75
C ILE A 332 -13.87 0.03 7.96
N THR A 333 -15.12 -0.36 7.72
CA THR A 333 -16.00 0.33 6.76
C THR A 333 -16.69 1.54 7.42
N THR A 334 -16.14 2.75 7.20
CA THR A 334 -16.51 4.01 7.88
C THR A 334 -17.97 4.41 7.69
N PHE A 335 -18.57 4.12 6.54
CA PHE A 335 -19.96 4.46 6.24
C PHE A 335 -20.99 3.41 6.72
N ARG A 336 -20.52 2.30 7.32
CA ARG A 336 -21.38 1.27 7.95
C ARG A 336 -21.18 1.20 9.46
N ARG A 337 -19.94 1.35 9.93
CA ARG A 337 -19.58 1.27 11.35
C ARG A 337 -19.60 2.68 11.96
N PRO A 338 -20.41 2.94 13.01
CA PRO A 338 -20.40 4.22 13.70
C PRO A 338 -19.12 4.40 14.53
N MET A 339 -18.94 5.63 15.03
CA MET A 339 -17.91 5.96 16.01
C MET A 339 -18.06 5.11 17.28
N GLY A 340 -16.95 4.79 17.93
CA GLY A 340 -16.92 3.91 19.11
C GLY A 340 -17.25 2.47 18.79
N THR A 341 -16.72 1.95 17.67
CA THR A 341 -16.82 0.52 17.36
C THR A 341 -15.46 -0.08 17.02
N TYR A 342 -15.31 -1.38 17.29
CA TYR A 342 -14.08 -2.12 16.99
C TYR A 342 -13.60 -1.89 15.56
N ASN A 343 -12.28 -1.77 15.38
CA ASN A 343 -11.65 -1.63 14.08
C ASN A 343 -10.32 -2.41 14.01
N ALA A 344 -10.21 -3.37 13.09
CA ALA A 344 -9.04 -4.26 12.99
C ALA A 344 -7.73 -3.55 12.63
N LEU A 345 -7.76 -2.28 12.18
CA LEU A 345 -6.53 -1.50 12.01
C LEU A 345 -5.78 -1.32 13.33
N VAL A 346 -6.49 -1.27 14.46
CA VAL A 346 -5.89 -1.08 15.80
C VAL A 346 -5.08 -2.30 16.22
N ASP A 347 -5.57 -3.52 15.95
CA ASP A 347 -4.80 -4.77 16.16
C ASP A 347 -3.51 -4.75 15.32
N LEU A 348 -3.58 -4.34 14.04
CA LEU A 348 -2.40 -4.23 13.17
C LEU A 348 -1.40 -3.15 13.62
N MET A 349 -1.90 -2.03 14.17
CA MET A 349 -1.06 -0.96 14.75
C MET A 349 -0.45 -1.38 16.10
N GLY A 350 -1.13 -2.23 16.87
CA GLY A 350 -0.69 -2.69 18.18
C GLY A 350 0.27 -3.87 18.16
N HIS A 351 0.16 -4.75 17.16
CA HIS A 351 0.89 -6.02 17.10
C HIS A 351 2.41 -5.84 17.19
N LYS A 352 3.08 -6.66 18.01
CA LYS A 352 4.51 -6.58 18.37
C LYS A 352 5.41 -6.60 17.14
N ASP A 353 5.07 -7.42 16.16
CA ASP A 353 5.81 -7.54 14.90
C ASP A 353 5.43 -6.52 13.82
N LEU A 354 4.44 -5.65 14.06
CA LEU A 354 4.02 -4.60 13.14
C LEU A 354 4.34 -3.22 13.75
N GLY A 355 3.35 -2.50 14.27
CA GLY A 355 3.57 -1.19 14.89
C GLY A 355 4.48 -1.26 16.13
N GLY A 356 4.45 -2.38 16.87
CA GLY A 356 5.31 -2.61 18.02
C GLY A 356 6.82 -2.53 17.73
N LYS A 357 7.24 -2.85 16.50
CA LYS A 357 8.64 -2.71 16.06
C LYS A 357 8.91 -1.67 14.98
N THR A 358 7.95 -0.80 14.71
CA THR A 358 8.15 0.26 13.70
C THR A 358 8.95 1.42 14.27
N VAL A 359 10.15 1.68 13.72
CA VAL A 359 11.05 2.76 14.14
C VAL A 359 10.72 4.11 13.50
N LEU A 360 10.08 4.06 12.33
CA LEU A 360 9.78 5.22 11.48
C LEU A 360 8.54 4.91 10.62
N TYR A 361 7.57 5.82 10.66
CA TYR A 361 6.42 5.86 9.77
C TYR A 361 6.62 6.98 8.74
N LEU A 362 6.41 6.67 7.46
CA LEU A 362 6.50 7.60 6.34
C LEU A 362 5.23 7.55 5.50
N ILE A 363 4.71 8.72 5.10
CA ILE A 363 3.73 8.84 4.02
C ILE A 363 4.44 9.46 2.82
N ASP A 364 4.67 8.66 1.79
CA ASP A 364 5.01 9.18 0.46
C ASP A 364 3.76 9.83 -0.13
N ALA A 365 3.76 11.16 -0.12
CA ALA A 365 2.71 12.01 -0.64
C ALA A 365 3.27 12.93 -1.74
N LEU A 366 4.31 12.50 -2.48
CA LEU A 366 4.74 13.23 -3.69
C LEU A 366 3.58 13.34 -4.69
N TYR A 367 2.74 12.31 -4.70
CA TYR A 367 1.46 12.22 -5.38
C TYR A 367 0.39 11.73 -4.40
N ALA A 368 -0.85 12.15 -4.59
CA ALA A 368 -2.01 11.65 -3.87
C ALA A 368 -3.04 11.08 -4.86
N ALA A 369 -3.82 10.08 -4.45
CA ALA A 369 -4.91 9.53 -5.27
C ALA A 369 -6.27 9.64 -4.54
N PRO A 370 -7.38 9.95 -5.24
CA PRO A 370 -8.72 10.07 -4.63
C PRO A 370 -9.30 8.71 -4.20
N HIS A 371 -8.73 7.61 -4.69
CA HIS A 371 -9.23 6.24 -4.52
C HIS A 371 -8.09 5.24 -4.58
N GLN A 372 -8.21 4.12 -3.87
CA GLN A 372 -7.10 3.19 -3.62
C GLN A 372 -6.47 2.58 -4.89
N SER A 373 -7.25 2.49 -5.96
CA SER A 373 -6.91 1.91 -7.27
C SER A 373 -6.85 2.92 -8.42
N GLN A 374 -6.92 4.23 -8.15
CA GLN A 374 -6.88 5.26 -9.20
C GLN A 374 -5.48 5.89 -9.35
N ARG A 375 -5.30 6.62 -10.47
CA ARG A 375 -4.10 7.42 -10.75
C ARG A 375 -4.01 8.62 -9.81
N PRO A 376 -2.83 9.25 -9.68
CA PRO A 376 -2.69 10.51 -8.96
C PRO A 376 -3.64 11.60 -9.46
N GLU A 377 -4.09 12.45 -8.53
CA GLU A 377 -4.78 13.71 -8.81
C GLU A 377 -4.11 14.89 -8.09
N LYS A 378 -4.39 16.10 -8.57
CA LYS A 378 -3.85 17.35 -8.02
C LYS A 378 -4.80 17.93 -7.00
N TRP A 379 -4.25 18.35 -5.86
CA TRP A 379 -5.02 18.89 -4.74
C TRP A 379 -5.25 20.40 -4.91
N GLN A 380 -6.43 20.87 -4.53
CA GLN A 380 -6.84 22.27 -4.65
C GLN A 380 -6.57 23.07 -3.37
N SER A 381 -6.60 22.43 -2.21
CA SER A 381 -6.34 23.08 -0.92
C SER A 381 -4.95 23.71 -0.89
N PRO A 382 -4.77 24.90 -0.27
CA PRO A 382 -3.45 25.47 -0.06
C PRO A 382 -2.58 24.53 0.80
N PRO A 383 -1.27 24.39 0.53
CA PRO A 383 -0.47 25.15 -0.43
C PRO A 383 -0.42 24.54 -1.85
N PHE A 384 -1.19 23.48 -2.11
CA PHE A 384 -1.11 22.72 -3.37
C PHE A 384 -1.76 23.48 -4.52
N SER A 385 -2.91 24.12 -4.31
CA SER A 385 -3.48 25.13 -5.22
C SER A 385 -3.53 24.69 -6.71
N GLY A 386 -3.96 23.46 -6.97
CA GLY A 386 -4.01 22.87 -8.31
C GLY A 386 -2.72 22.14 -8.74
N HIS A 387 -1.85 21.80 -7.78
CA HIS A 387 -0.58 21.08 -7.99
C HIS A 387 -0.62 19.64 -7.43
N TRP A 388 0.38 18.83 -7.78
CA TRP A 388 0.65 17.57 -7.07
C TRP A 388 0.98 17.85 -5.61
N THR A 389 0.60 16.94 -4.71
CA THR A 389 0.81 17.11 -3.26
C THR A 389 2.27 17.26 -2.85
N ALA A 390 3.23 16.72 -3.64
CA ALA A 390 4.65 17.07 -3.56
C ALA A 390 5.24 17.07 -2.13
N SER A 391 4.77 16.13 -1.30
CA SER A 391 4.97 16.15 0.15
C SER A 391 5.56 14.83 0.67
N LEU A 392 6.31 14.92 1.75
CA LEU A 392 6.74 13.77 2.54
C LEU A 392 6.39 14.03 4.00
N PHE A 393 5.69 13.07 4.62
CA PHE A 393 5.39 13.12 6.05
C PHE A 393 6.15 12.04 6.81
N ALA A 394 6.59 12.36 8.03
CA ALA A 394 7.36 11.44 8.88
C ALA A 394 6.96 11.55 10.36
N SER A 395 6.88 10.42 11.06
CA SER A 395 6.71 10.38 12.52
C SER A 395 7.24 9.08 13.15
N GLN A 396 7.31 9.07 14.48
CA GLN A 396 7.42 7.87 15.32
C GLN A 396 6.10 7.56 16.07
N ASP A 397 5.07 8.38 15.88
CA ASP A 397 3.73 8.22 16.44
C ASP A 397 2.74 8.02 15.28
N ALA A 398 2.24 6.78 15.13
CA ALA A 398 1.37 6.41 14.02
C ALA A 398 0.01 7.12 14.09
N VAL A 399 -0.52 7.29 15.30
CA VAL A 399 -1.83 7.92 15.51
C VAL A 399 -1.71 9.41 15.20
N ALA A 400 -0.67 10.09 15.68
CA ALA A 400 -0.43 11.49 15.38
C ALA A 400 -0.25 11.73 13.88
N LEU A 401 0.56 10.89 13.22
CA LEU A 401 0.78 10.96 11.77
C LEU A 401 -0.53 10.84 11.00
N GLU A 402 -1.34 9.83 11.27
CA GLU A 402 -2.59 9.62 10.53
C GLU A 402 -3.69 10.63 10.88
N SER A 403 -3.70 11.16 12.10
CA SER A 403 -4.55 12.32 12.48
C SER A 403 -4.25 13.54 11.61
N VAL A 404 -2.97 13.88 11.43
CA VAL A 404 -2.54 14.97 10.55
C VAL A 404 -2.99 14.73 9.11
N ILE A 405 -2.81 13.52 8.57
CA ILE A 405 -3.21 13.24 7.19
C ILE A 405 -4.73 13.23 7.01
N VAL A 406 -5.49 12.74 7.99
CA VAL A 406 -6.95 12.81 8.01
C VAL A 406 -7.42 14.27 7.96
N ASP A 407 -6.80 15.16 8.73
CA ASP A 407 -7.04 16.61 8.68
C ASP A 407 -6.74 17.21 7.28
N PHE A 408 -5.62 16.82 6.65
CA PHE A 408 -5.30 17.21 5.26
C PHE A 408 -6.36 16.75 4.25
N CYS A 409 -6.85 15.50 4.36
CA CYS A 409 -7.96 15.03 3.53
C CYS A 409 -9.29 15.73 3.86
N ALA A 410 -9.51 16.14 5.11
CA ALA A 410 -10.69 16.92 5.53
C ALA A 410 -10.72 18.32 4.90
N ALA A 411 -9.54 18.91 4.66
CA ALA A 411 -9.39 20.18 3.97
C ALA A 411 -9.55 20.05 2.45
N GLU A 412 -9.07 18.94 1.85
CA GLU A 412 -9.04 18.77 0.40
C GLU A 412 -10.40 18.41 -0.21
N GLU A 413 -11.03 19.34 -0.93
CA GLU A 413 -12.36 19.14 -1.55
C GLU A 413 -12.41 17.95 -2.51
N THR A 414 -11.32 17.61 -3.20
CA THR A 414 -11.25 16.44 -4.08
C THR A 414 -11.19 15.10 -3.33
N ALA A 415 -10.99 15.09 -2.01
CA ALA A 415 -10.99 13.89 -1.17
C ALA A 415 -12.41 13.39 -0.85
N VAL A 416 -13.19 13.08 -1.89
CA VAL A 416 -14.61 12.66 -1.85
C VAL A 416 -14.89 11.35 -1.08
N ARG A 417 -13.86 10.73 -0.48
CA ARG A 417 -13.98 9.51 0.35
C ARG A 417 -14.03 9.79 1.86
N MET A 418 -13.89 11.05 2.28
CA MET A 418 -14.07 11.49 3.66
C MET A 418 -15.55 11.46 4.04
N VAL A 419 -16.06 10.27 4.39
CA VAL A 419 -17.47 9.98 4.68
C VAL A 419 -17.57 8.93 5.78
N GLY A 420 -18.54 9.09 6.69
CA GLY A 420 -18.78 8.17 7.81
C GLY A 420 -17.81 8.39 8.97
N ALA A 421 -17.58 7.36 9.80
CA ALA A 421 -16.70 7.42 10.97
C ALA A 421 -15.21 7.28 10.59
N VAL A 422 -14.66 8.29 9.89
CA VAL A 422 -13.32 8.27 9.28
C VAL A 422 -12.20 8.01 10.30
N ASP A 423 -12.27 8.71 11.42
CA ASP A 423 -11.30 8.81 12.52
C ASP A 423 -11.53 7.79 13.64
N ASN A 424 -12.46 6.83 13.47
CA ASN A 424 -12.80 5.86 14.51
C ASN A 424 -11.59 5.02 14.94
N TYR A 425 -10.78 4.55 13.99
CA TYR A 425 -9.57 3.78 14.33
C TYR A 425 -8.52 4.64 15.05
N LEU A 426 -8.52 5.96 14.88
CA LEU A 426 -7.60 6.86 15.60
C LEU A 426 -8.03 7.03 17.06
N HIS A 427 -9.34 7.18 17.31
CA HIS A 427 -9.90 7.20 18.66
C HIS A 427 -9.63 5.88 19.40
N GLU A 428 -9.94 4.75 18.75
CA GLU A 428 -9.71 3.41 19.28
C GLU A 428 -8.21 3.13 19.52
N ALA A 429 -7.31 3.58 18.63
CA ALA A 429 -5.86 3.43 18.81
C ALA A 429 -5.27 4.37 19.88
N ALA A 430 -5.69 5.64 19.91
CA ALA A 430 -5.28 6.61 20.92
C ALA A 430 -5.66 6.15 22.33
N LEU A 431 -6.84 5.52 22.47
CA LEU A 431 -7.36 5.05 23.73
C LEU A 431 -7.34 3.52 23.85
N ALA A 432 -6.45 2.79 23.18
CA ALA A 432 -6.51 1.31 23.10
C ALA A 432 -6.51 0.56 24.46
N ASN A 433 -6.08 1.22 25.55
CA ASN A 433 -6.20 0.71 26.93
C ASN A 433 -7.61 0.81 27.55
N GLN A 434 -8.47 1.67 26.99
CA GLN A 434 -9.87 1.87 27.36
C GLN A 434 -10.60 2.50 26.16
N PRO A 435 -10.75 1.77 25.04
CA PRO A 435 -11.21 2.36 23.79
C PRO A 435 -12.71 2.68 23.86
N PRO A 436 -13.21 3.66 23.09
CA PRO A 436 -14.63 4.02 23.09
C PRO A 436 -15.59 2.86 22.79
N SER A 437 -15.18 1.85 22.03
CA SER A 437 -15.94 0.61 21.79
C SER A 437 -16.05 -0.35 22.98
N GLY A 438 -15.24 -0.15 24.03
CA GLY A 438 -15.13 -1.07 25.16
C GLY A 438 -14.43 -2.40 24.85
N VAL A 439 -13.92 -2.60 23.62
CA VAL A 439 -13.23 -3.84 23.23
C VAL A 439 -11.83 -3.90 23.81
N ARG A 440 -11.40 -5.09 24.23
CA ARG A 440 -10.06 -5.32 24.78
C ARG A 440 -9.11 -5.78 23.67
N TYR A 441 -8.43 -4.84 23.03
CA TYR A 441 -7.42 -5.13 22.00
C TYR A 441 -6.23 -5.91 22.59
N ASP A 442 -5.91 -7.05 21.99
CA ASP A 442 -4.88 -8.01 22.41
C ASP A 442 -4.44 -8.81 21.17
N PRO A 443 -3.65 -8.19 20.27
CA PRO A 443 -3.36 -8.76 18.96
C PRO A 443 -2.40 -9.96 18.99
N GLU A 444 -1.76 -10.20 20.15
CA GLU A 444 -0.90 -11.36 20.41
C GLU A 444 -1.68 -12.56 20.97
N GLY A 445 -2.88 -12.33 21.53
CA GLY A 445 -3.67 -13.34 22.23
C GLY A 445 -3.04 -13.82 23.55
N ASP A 446 -2.13 -13.02 24.14
CA ASP A 446 -1.29 -13.46 25.27
C ASP A 446 -1.83 -13.08 26.66
N GLY A 447 -2.92 -12.29 26.71
CA GLY A 447 -3.50 -11.79 27.95
C GLY A 447 -3.07 -10.36 28.32
N THR A 448 -2.22 -9.72 27.52
CA THR A 448 -1.79 -8.33 27.70
C THR A 448 -2.61 -7.40 26.78
N PRO A 449 -3.49 -6.54 27.32
CA PRO A 449 -4.21 -5.58 26.50
C PRO A 449 -3.26 -4.47 26.00
N LEU A 450 -3.57 -3.90 24.84
CA LEU A 450 -2.83 -2.77 24.29
C LEU A 450 -2.87 -1.55 25.22
N ALA A 451 -1.73 -0.85 25.31
CA ALA A 451 -1.67 0.52 25.79
C ALA A 451 -2.00 1.50 24.64
N SER A 452 -2.29 2.77 24.98
CA SER A 452 -2.42 3.87 24.00
C SER A 452 -1.32 3.83 22.93
N LEU A 453 -1.71 3.76 21.65
CA LEU A 453 -0.80 3.58 20.51
C LEU A 453 -0.18 4.89 19.99
N GLY A 454 -0.60 6.04 20.52
CA GLY A 454 -0.19 7.37 20.09
C GLY A 454 -1.17 8.43 20.56
N VAL A 455 -1.01 9.67 20.08
CA VAL A 455 -1.94 10.78 20.37
C VAL A 455 -2.81 11.15 19.16
N HIS A 456 -4.09 11.40 19.41
CA HIS A 456 -5.04 11.93 18.44
C HIS A 456 -5.53 13.32 18.88
N GLU A 457 -5.56 14.27 17.95
CA GLU A 457 -6.31 15.53 18.01
C GLU A 457 -6.46 16.08 16.58
N HIS A 458 -7.33 17.08 16.43
CA HIS A 458 -7.47 17.89 15.22
C HIS A 458 -6.83 19.26 15.37
N TRP A 459 -6.33 19.83 14.28
CA TRP A 459 -5.77 21.19 14.27
C TRP A 459 -6.81 22.27 14.59
N ASN A 460 -6.36 23.50 14.82
CA ASN A 460 -7.26 24.65 14.98
C ASN A 460 -8.06 25.01 13.72
N ASN A 461 -7.44 24.95 12.52
CA ASN A 461 -8.07 25.20 11.22
C ASN A 461 -7.10 24.85 10.07
N PRO A 462 -7.59 24.59 8.83
CA PRO A 462 -6.75 24.20 7.70
C PRO A 462 -5.80 25.30 7.17
N HIS A 463 -5.95 26.56 7.59
CA HIS A 463 -5.02 27.63 7.18
C HIS A 463 -3.77 27.65 8.06
N GLN A 464 -3.95 27.62 9.38
CA GLN A 464 -2.88 27.67 10.38
C GLN A 464 -2.28 26.28 10.66
N ARG A 465 -3.09 25.22 10.63
CA ARG A 465 -2.69 23.82 10.86
C ARG A 465 -1.93 23.61 12.18
N GLN A 466 -2.33 24.32 13.24
CA GLN A 466 -1.66 24.26 14.54
C GLN A 466 -2.37 23.29 15.48
N TYR A 467 -1.59 22.39 16.06
CA TYR A 467 -2.01 21.43 17.08
C TYR A 467 -1.68 21.93 18.50
N SER A 468 -2.12 21.21 19.54
CA SER A 468 -2.00 21.66 20.93
C SER A 468 -0.57 21.97 21.37
N ARG A 469 0.45 21.25 20.86
CA ARG A 469 1.87 21.59 21.11
C ARG A 469 2.34 22.80 20.31
N ASN A 470 1.88 22.98 19.07
CA ASN A 470 2.22 24.18 18.27
C ASN A 470 1.71 25.47 18.93
N LEU A 471 0.60 25.38 19.66
CA LEU A 471 -0.01 26.47 20.42
C LEU A 471 0.52 26.60 21.86
N GLY A 472 1.30 25.63 22.35
CA GLY A 472 1.79 25.60 23.73
C GLY A 472 0.72 25.31 24.80
N ILE A 473 -0.47 24.83 24.40
CA ILE A 473 -1.62 24.61 25.28
C ILE A 473 -1.83 23.14 25.70
N GLY A 474 -1.10 22.20 25.10
CA GLY A 474 -1.25 20.78 25.38
C GLY A 474 -0.04 19.93 25.02
N ARG A 475 -0.15 18.62 25.28
CA ARG A 475 0.91 17.62 25.09
C ARG A 475 0.66 16.70 23.88
N GLY A 476 -0.22 17.09 22.96
CA GLY A 476 -0.63 16.27 21.83
C GLY A 476 0.29 16.35 20.63
N ILE A 477 -0.26 16.71 19.48
CA ILE A 477 0.45 16.73 18.20
C ILE A 477 1.29 18.01 18.08
N GLU A 478 2.46 17.90 17.43
CA GLU A 478 3.26 19.03 16.93
C GLU A 478 3.51 18.82 15.44
N LEU A 479 2.85 19.60 14.58
CA LEU A 479 3.18 19.63 13.16
C LEU A 479 4.41 20.54 12.96
N VAL A 480 5.51 19.97 12.47
CA VAL A 480 6.75 20.69 12.14
C VAL A 480 6.89 20.74 10.62
N THR A 481 7.04 21.94 10.07
CA THR A 481 7.29 22.13 8.63
C THR A 481 8.76 22.42 8.36
N GLY A 482 9.25 21.92 7.22
CA GLY A 482 10.52 22.35 6.63
C GLY A 482 10.29 23.36 5.51
N PRO A 483 11.17 24.37 5.34
CA PRO A 483 11.32 25.06 4.05
C PRO A 483 11.89 24.12 2.98
#